data_AF-A0A661VB41-F1
#
_entry.id   AF-A0A661VB41-F1
#
_cell.length_a   1.000
_cell.length_b   1.000
_cell.length_c   1.000
_cell.angle_alpha   90.00
_cell.angle_beta   90.00
_cell.angle_gamma   90.00
#
_symmetry.space_group_name_H-M   'P 1'
#
loop_
_entity.id
_entity.type
_entity.pdbx_description
1 polymer ?
#
loop_
_entity_poly.entity_id
_entity_poly.type
_entity_poly.pdbx_seq_one_letter_code
_entity_poly.pdbx_strand_id
1 'polypeptide(L)'
;IIRDWMPRQAAEADKVFREMYGQPLAERFTPDKYQLMHIELFPHGIIHAECIGGDIDLLTNRRATIGFFPWRFVDGESCIGRCVAFVDDDEYEELMARKAELPKTRFGDAYDPAHVESINKLTVTSKT
;
A
#
# COMPACT_ATOMS: atom_id res chain seq x y z
N ILE A 1 -7.70 16.93 -11.65
CA ILE A 1 -6.81 16.18 -12.57
C ILE A 1 -6.86 14.67 -12.29
N ILE A 2 -6.20 14.13 -11.25
CA ILE A 2 -6.15 12.66 -11.01
C ILE A 2 -7.56 12.06 -10.86
N ARG A 3 -8.43 12.72 -10.08
CA ARG A 3 -9.83 12.27 -9.89
C ARG A 3 -10.64 12.26 -11.17
N ASP A 4 -10.33 13.17 -12.10
CA ASP A 4 -11.01 13.26 -13.40
C ASP A 4 -10.50 12.19 -14.36
N TRP A 5 -9.23 11.78 -14.23
CA TRP A 5 -8.61 10.72 -15.04
C TRP A 5 -8.97 9.31 -14.55
N MET A 6 -9.22 9.15 -13.25
CA MET A 6 -9.59 7.87 -12.62
C MET A 6 -10.94 7.99 -11.89
N PRO A 7 -12.04 8.29 -12.62
CA PRO A 7 -13.32 8.64 -12.02
C PRO A 7 -13.94 7.47 -11.22
N ARG A 8 -13.71 6.22 -11.62
CA ARG A 8 -14.20 5.04 -10.91
C ARG A 8 -13.55 4.92 -9.52
N GLN A 9 -12.22 4.94 -9.47
CA GLN A 9 -11.46 4.88 -8.22
C GLN A 9 -11.70 6.11 -7.35
N ALA A 10 -11.89 7.28 -7.96
CA ALA A 10 -12.25 8.49 -7.23
C ALA A 10 -13.61 8.35 -6.53
N ALA A 11 -14.60 7.72 -7.16
CA ALA A 11 -15.91 7.45 -6.54
C ALA A 11 -15.82 6.41 -5.41
N GLU A 12 -15.06 5.33 -5.60
CA GLU A 12 -14.79 4.33 -4.55
C GLU A 12 -14.12 4.97 -3.34
N ALA A 13 -13.09 5.79 -3.57
CA ALA A 13 -12.40 6.52 -2.51
C ALA A 13 -13.32 7.55 -1.82
N ASP A 14 -14.13 8.31 -2.56
CA ASP A 14 -15.06 9.28 -1.96
C ASP A 14 -16.06 8.61 -1.01
N LYS A 15 -16.59 7.44 -1.38
CA LYS A 15 -17.45 6.64 -0.50
C LYS A 15 -16.73 6.28 0.80
N VAL A 16 -15.53 5.69 0.71
CA VAL A 16 -14.73 5.30 1.88
C VAL A 16 -14.42 6.51 2.76
N PHE A 17 -14.09 7.66 2.16
CA PHE A 17 -13.79 8.88 2.91
C PHE A 17 -15.00 9.40 3.69
N ARG A 18 -16.19 9.35 3.10
CA ARG A 18 -17.44 9.74 3.78
C ARG A 18 -17.77 8.79 4.92
N GLU A 19 -17.65 7.49 4.71
CA GLU A 19 -17.98 6.48 5.72
C GLU A 19 -17.01 6.49 6.90
N MET A 20 -15.70 6.63 6.64
CA MET A 20 -14.68 6.58 7.70
C MET A 20 -14.44 7.92 8.38
N TYR A 21 -14.52 9.04 7.65
CA TYR A 21 -14.09 10.35 8.13
C TYR A 21 -15.20 11.41 8.10
N GLY A 22 -16.40 11.09 7.62
CA GLY A 22 -17.52 12.03 7.57
C GLY A 22 -17.33 13.20 6.59
N GLN A 23 -16.35 13.13 5.68
CA GLN A 23 -16.02 14.20 4.74
C GLN A 23 -15.77 13.67 3.32
N PRO A 24 -16.07 14.43 2.25
CA PRO A 24 -15.73 14.06 0.88
C PRO A 24 -14.21 13.98 0.66
N LEU A 25 -13.78 13.11 -0.27
CA LEU A 25 -12.41 13.06 -0.76
C LEU A 25 -11.93 14.43 -1.26
N ALA A 26 -12.83 15.16 -1.94
CA ALA A 26 -12.58 16.46 -2.54
C ALA A 26 -12.20 17.55 -1.53
N GLU A 27 -12.75 17.47 -0.32
CA GLU A 27 -12.53 18.44 0.74
C GLU A 27 -11.21 18.17 1.46
N ARG A 28 -10.87 16.89 1.64
CA ARG A 28 -9.59 16.50 2.25
C ARG A 28 -8.40 16.74 1.32
N PHE A 29 -8.55 16.37 0.04
CA PHE A 29 -7.55 16.52 -1.02
C PHE A 29 -8.02 17.53 -2.06
N THR A 30 -7.89 18.81 -1.68
CA THR A 30 -8.19 19.99 -2.48
C THR A 30 -7.25 20.09 -3.70
N PRO A 31 -7.61 20.88 -4.73
CA PRO A 31 -6.82 20.98 -5.96
C PRO A 31 -5.36 21.40 -5.78
N ASP A 32 -5.06 22.20 -4.75
CA ASP A 32 -3.69 22.60 -4.37
C ASP A 32 -2.83 21.43 -3.87
N LYS A 33 -3.45 20.34 -3.41
CA LYS A 33 -2.76 19.12 -2.95
C LYS A 33 -2.50 18.13 -4.10
N TYR A 34 -2.41 18.62 -5.33
CA TYR A 34 -2.08 17.80 -6.49
C TYR A 34 -0.70 17.15 -6.31
N GLN A 35 -0.65 15.82 -6.41
CA GLN A 35 0.58 15.04 -6.18
C GLN A 35 1.34 15.44 -4.89
N LEU A 36 0.60 15.77 -3.81
CA LEU A 36 1.14 16.26 -2.54
C LEU A 36 2.37 15.48 -2.05
N MET A 37 2.31 14.15 -2.10
CA MET A 37 3.43 13.30 -1.71
C MET A 37 4.72 13.61 -2.51
N HIS A 38 4.61 13.84 -3.82
CA HIS A 38 5.77 14.11 -4.69
C HIS A 38 6.24 15.56 -4.64
N ILE A 39 5.31 16.52 -4.51
CA ILE A 39 5.63 17.95 -4.61
C ILE A 39 6.05 18.51 -3.25
N GLU A 40 5.36 18.15 -2.18
CA GLU A 40 5.60 18.73 -0.86
C GLU A 40 6.65 17.94 -0.06
N LEU A 41 6.71 16.62 -0.18
CA LEU A 41 7.53 15.81 0.73
C LEU A 41 8.97 15.57 0.25
N PHE A 42 9.21 15.49 -1.07
CA PHE A 42 10.57 15.34 -1.62
C PHE A 42 11.53 16.48 -1.23
N PRO A 43 11.12 17.77 -1.20
CA PRO A 43 11.96 18.85 -0.68
C PRO A 43 12.40 18.68 0.78
N HIS A 44 11.66 17.87 1.56
CA HIS A 44 11.98 17.52 2.94
C HIS A 44 12.79 16.22 3.07
N GLY A 45 13.21 15.61 1.96
CA GLY A 45 13.94 14.35 1.95
C GLY A 45 13.08 13.13 2.34
N ILE A 46 11.75 13.27 2.35
CA ILE A 46 10.83 12.17 2.62
C ILE A 46 10.56 11.47 1.30
N ILE A 47 11.16 10.30 1.12
CA ILE A 47 11.07 9.50 -0.11
C ILE A 47 9.93 8.47 -0.05
N HIS A 48 9.53 7.94 -1.21
CA HIS A 48 8.51 6.89 -1.30
C HIS A 48 9.10 5.56 -1.71
N ALA A 49 8.45 4.50 -1.24
CA ALA A 49 8.59 3.16 -1.80
C ALA A 49 7.21 2.76 -2.34
N GLU A 50 7.11 2.62 -3.66
CA GLU A 50 5.86 2.34 -4.35
C GLU A 50 5.80 0.89 -4.82
N CYS A 51 4.59 0.40 -5.13
CA CYS A 51 4.37 -0.96 -5.59
C CYS A 51 4.90 -2.05 -4.64
N ILE A 52 4.89 -1.78 -3.34
CA ILE A 52 5.26 -2.77 -2.32
C ILE A 52 4.25 -3.92 -2.34
N GLY A 53 4.77 -5.13 -2.47
CA GLY A 53 4.02 -6.37 -2.46
C GLY A 53 4.85 -7.50 -1.84
N GLY A 54 4.68 -8.73 -2.34
CA GLY A 54 5.26 -9.91 -1.72
C GLY A 54 4.36 -10.46 -0.62
N ASP A 55 4.95 -11.04 0.41
CA ASP A 55 4.22 -11.64 1.54
C ASP A 55 3.73 -10.59 2.57
N ILE A 56 3.23 -9.44 2.10
CA ILE A 56 2.87 -8.30 2.98
C ILE A 56 1.79 -8.66 4.01
N ASP A 57 0.91 -9.61 3.68
CA ASP A 57 -0.17 -10.08 4.57
C ASP A 57 0.34 -10.76 5.84
N LEU A 58 1.62 -11.18 5.86
CA LEU A 58 2.27 -11.67 7.07
C LEU A 58 2.52 -10.55 8.10
N LEU A 59 2.53 -9.29 7.66
CA LEU A 59 2.96 -8.13 8.44
C LEU A 59 1.90 -7.03 8.57
N THR A 60 0.69 -7.21 8.05
CA THR A 60 -0.41 -6.23 8.14
C THR A 60 -0.69 -5.83 9.59
N ASN A 61 -0.84 -4.52 9.85
CA ASN A 61 -1.05 -3.93 11.17
C ASN A 61 0.09 -4.13 12.19
N ARG A 62 1.31 -4.43 11.71
CA ARG A 62 2.49 -4.61 12.56
C ARG A 62 3.54 -3.55 12.25
N ARG A 63 4.36 -3.23 13.24
CA ARG A 63 5.58 -2.42 13.04
C ARG A 63 6.74 -3.38 12.78
N ALA A 64 7.50 -3.10 11.74
CA ALA A 64 8.72 -3.84 11.42
C ALA A 64 9.80 -2.85 10.96
N THR A 65 11.06 -3.22 11.18
CA THR A 65 12.18 -2.49 10.58
C THR A 65 12.23 -2.85 9.10
N ILE A 66 12.16 -1.85 8.23
CA ILE A 66 12.16 -2.06 6.78
C ILE A 66 13.53 -1.74 6.21
N GLY A 67 14.09 -2.69 5.45
CA GLY A 67 15.25 -2.48 4.60
C GLY A 67 14.83 -2.32 3.15
N PHE A 68 15.34 -1.28 2.48
CA PHE A 68 15.18 -1.11 1.04
C PHE A 68 16.55 -1.07 0.37
N PHE A 69 16.78 -1.99 -0.56
CA PHE A 69 18.06 -2.18 -1.24
C PHE A 69 17.92 -1.86 -2.74
N PRO A 70 18.02 -0.58 -3.13
CA PRO A 70 17.97 -0.17 -4.52
C PRO A 70 19.33 -0.37 -5.20
N TRP A 71 19.35 -0.40 -6.53
CA TRP A 71 20.61 -0.26 -7.26
C TRP A 71 21.18 1.15 -7.07
N ARG A 72 22.52 1.24 -7.06
CA ARG A 72 23.21 2.53 -7.05
C ARG A 72 23.20 3.13 -8.45
N PHE A 73 22.03 3.62 -8.85
CA PHE A 73 21.83 4.23 -10.14
C PHE A 73 22.25 5.69 -10.11
N VAL A 74 23.33 6.02 -10.80
CA VAL A 74 23.86 7.39 -10.89
C VAL A 74 22.87 8.25 -11.67
N ASP A 75 22.55 9.43 -11.13
CA ASP A 75 21.59 10.40 -11.69
C ASP A 75 20.16 9.87 -11.91
N GLY A 76 19.80 8.77 -11.26
CA GLY A 76 18.44 8.21 -11.31
C GLY A 76 17.45 8.97 -10.41
N GLU A 77 16.28 9.29 -10.94
CA GLU A 77 15.16 9.88 -10.16
C GLU A 77 14.41 8.85 -9.30
N SER A 78 14.48 7.57 -9.69
CA SER A 78 13.91 6.44 -8.97
C SER A 78 14.68 5.17 -9.30
N CYS A 79 14.51 4.13 -8.48
CA CYS A 79 15.18 2.85 -8.70
C CYS A 79 14.33 1.70 -8.18
N ILE A 80 14.30 0.60 -8.93
CA ILE A 80 13.79 -0.66 -8.41
C ILE A 80 14.69 -1.14 -7.27
N GLY A 81 14.10 -1.82 -6.29
CA GLY A 81 14.84 -2.32 -5.15
C GLY A 81 14.17 -3.52 -4.50
N ARG A 82 14.96 -4.21 -3.68
CA ARG A 82 14.43 -5.27 -2.82
C ARG A 82 14.01 -4.64 -1.50
N CYS A 83 12.71 -4.60 -1.24
CA CYS A 83 12.15 -4.29 0.06
C CYS A 83 12.06 -5.58 0.90
N VAL A 84 12.53 -5.52 2.14
CA VAL A 84 12.43 -6.59 3.14
C VAL A 84 11.99 -6.02 4.48
N ALA A 85 11.33 -6.84 5.28
CA ALA A 85 11.10 -6.57 6.68
C ALA A 85 12.07 -7.43 7.51
N PHE A 86 12.71 -6.80 8.49
CA PHE A 86 13.50 -7.48 9.50
C PHE A 86 12.63 -7.78 10.71
N VAL A 87 12.70 -9.03 11.16
CA VAL A 87 12.00 -9.60 12.31
C VAL A 87 12.99 -10.47 13.08
N ASP A 88 12.71 -10.75 14.35
CA ASP A 88 13.53 -11.65 15.16
C ASP A 88 13.41 -13.10 14.66
N ASP A 89 14.40 -13.95 14.98
CA ASP A 89 14.49 -15.31 14.42
C ASP A 89 13.30 -16.19 14.80
N ASP A 90 12.81 -16.10 16.04
CA ASP A 90 11.63 -16.83 16.51
C ASP A 90 10.37 -16.38 15.77
N GLU A 91 10.19 -15.07 15.60
CA GLU A 91 9.10 -14.51 14.81
C GLU A 91 9.19 -14.95 13.32
N TYR A 92 10.39 -14.97 12.75
CA TYR A 92 10.59 -15.42 11.37
C TYR A 92 10.06 -16.84 11.18
N GLU A 93 10.38 -17.77 12.08
CA GLU A 93 9.91 -19.15 12.01
C GLU A 93 8.38 -19.25 12.10
N GLU A 94 7.76 -18.48 13.00
CA GLU A 94 6.28 -18.39 13.09
C GLU A 94 5.66 -17.86 11.79
N LEU A 95 6.25 -16.82 11.20
CA LEU A 95 5.79 -16.24 9.94
C LEU A 95 5.94 -17.23 8.78
N MET A 96 7.04 -17.99 8.72
CA MET A 96 7.25 -19.01 7.68
C MET A 96 6.31 -20.19 7.84
N ALA A 97 6.01 -20.61 9.07
CA ALA A 97 4.99 -21.63 9.34
C ALA A 97 3.61 -21.16 8.87
N ARG A 98 3.19 -19.94 9.23
CA ARG A 98 1.92 -19.35 8.75
C ARG A 98 1.91 -19.22 7.23
N LYS A 99 3.02 -18.78 6.62
CA LYS A 99 3.16 -18.64 5.16
C LYS A 99 2.93 -19.96 4.43
N ALA A 100 3.36 -21.09 5.02
CA ALA A 100 3.21 -22.41 4.41
C ALA A 100 1.74 -22.85 4.31
N GLU A 101 0.87 -22.33 5.19
CA GLU A 101 -0.57 -22.63 5.22
C GLU A 101 -1.39 -21.71 4.32
N LEU A 102 -0.87 -20.52 4.00
CA LEU A 102 -1.59 -19.53 3.19
C LEU A 102 -1.58 -19.90 1.70
N PRO A 103 -2.68 -19.57 0.97
CA PRO A 103 -2.71 -19.70 -0.47
C PRO A 103 -1.70 -18.75 -1.13
N LYS A 104 -1.27 -19.12 -2.33
CA LYS A 104 -0.30 -18.34 -3.11
C LYS A 104 -0.99 -17.60 -4.24
N THR A 105 -0.53 -16.38 -4.50
CA THR A 105 -0.87 -15.66 -5.73
C THR A 105 -0.25 -16.35 -6.94
N ARG A 106 -0.62 -15.92 -8.15
CA ARG A 106 0.03 -16.37 -9.41
C ARG A 106 1.54 -16.09 -9.46
N PHE A 107 2.03 -15.20 -8.61
CA PHE A 107 3.44 -14.81 -8.52
C PHE A 107 4.20 -15.55 -7.41
N GLY A 108 3.50 -16.37 -6.62
CA GLY A 108 4.09 -17.19 -5.56
C GLY A 108 4.07 -16.53 -4.17
N ASP A 109 3.57 -15.31 -4.05
CA ASP A 109 3.43 -14.60 -2.78
C ASP A 109 2.29 -15.19 -1.95
N ALA A 110 2.48 -15.31 -0.63
CA ALA A 110 1.40 -15.67 0.27
C ALA A 110 0.45 -14.48 0.47
N TYR A 111 -0.84 -14.76 0.51
CA TYR A 111 -1.87 -13.77 0.82
C TYR A 111 -2.91 -14.35 1.76
N ASP A 112 -3.52 -13.48 2.56
CA ASP A 112 -4.58 -13.82 3.51
C ASP A 112 -5.95 -13.54 2.86
N PRO A 113 -6.74 -14.58 2.50
CA PRO A 113 -8.04 -14.37 1.84
C PRO A 113 -9.01 -13.55 2.68
N ALA A 114 -8.96 -13.67 4.01
CA ALA A 114 -9.85 -12.91 4.89
C ALA A 114 -9.48 -11.42 4.87
N HIS A 115 -8.18 -11.09 4.81
CA HIS A 115 -7.73 -9.71 4.63
C HIS A 115 -8.20 -9.14 3.29
N VAL A 116 -8.04 -9.90 2.20
CA VAL A 116 -8.52 -9.49 0.86
C VAL A 116 -10.03 -9.27 0.85
N GLU A 117 -10.81 -10.16 1.48
CA GLU A 117 -12.25 -10.00 1.62
C GLU A 117 -12.60 -8.73 2.41
N SER A 118 -11.85 -8.44 3.49
CA SER A 118 -12.03 -7.21 4.28
C SER A 118 -11.78 -5.95 3.45
N ILE A 119 -10.73 -5.91 2.62
CA ILE A 119 -10.47 -4.79 1.72
C ILE A 119 -11.60 -4.65 0.70
N ASN A 120 -12.03 -5.76 0.10
CA ASN A 120 -13.11 -5.74 -0.88
C ASN A 120 -14.43 -5.22 -0.29
N LYS A 121 -14.71 -5.45 1.00
CA LYS A 121 -15.89 -4.85 1.66
C LYS A 121 -15.89 -3.32 1.65
N LEU A 122 -14.71 -2.69 1.63
CA LEU A 122 -14.57 -1.23 1.59
C LEU A 122 -14.85 -0.69 0.18
N THR A 123 -14.48 -1.42 -0.87
CA THR A 123 -14.53 -0.96 -2.26
C THR A 123 -15.73 -1.48 -3.05
N VAL A 124 -16.34 -2.59 -2.63
CA VAL A 124 -17.57 -3.10 -3.24
C VAL A 124 -18.70 -2.12 -2.90
N THR A 125 -19.05 -1.28 -3.87
CA THR A 125 -20.34 -0.62 -3.94
C THR A 125 -21.42 -1.69 -3.87
N SER A 126 -22.37 -1.55 -2.94
CA SER A 126 -23.63 -2.29 -3.02
C SER A 126 -24.11 -2.19 -4.46
N LYS A 127 -24.23 -3.33 -5.15
CA LYS A 127 -24.85 -3.37 -6.47
C LYS A 127 -26.21 -2.68 -6.34
N THR A 128 -26.32 -1.50 -6.93
CA THR A 128 -27.61 -0.84 -7.15
C THR A 128 -28.36 -1.59 -8.24
#